data_AF-A0A6A6EI12-F1
#
_entry.id   AF-A0A6A6EI12-F1
#
_cell.length_a   1.000
_cell.length_b   1.000
_cell.length_c   1.000
_cell.angle_alpha   90.00
_cell.angle_beta   90.00
_cell.angle_gamma   90.00
#
_symmetry.space_group_name_H-M   'P 1'
#
loop_
_entity.id
_entity.type
_entity.pdbx_description
1 polymer ?
#
loop_
_entity_poly.entity_id
_entity_poly.type
_entity_poly.pdbx_seq_one_letter_code
_entity_poly.pdbx_strand_id
1 'polypeptide(L)'
;MKVGKPKSKRVTVRLRHKIEKASAAKQRKARKLAKKNPEWRSKIKKDPGIPNLFPYKDKILQEIEEKRRLKEEENARRREMAKTQKPSADTSLDSTEEGAEESEDVLLDIVSESEDSMEVDDSNSNPMAALLASAKAQAAQFDQKKSNDEDAMEEDDDDWAGFDDDDDEGISSAAVRKDSSRKAFDKVYKQVVDSADVVLYVLDARDPESTRSKEVEHMVMAADGGSKRLIFILNKIDLVPPTALKSWLIHLRRSFPTLPLRASKPAPNARTFDHRELTIKVTSETLFRALKAFAESRQFKRSIKVGIIGYPNVGKSSVINALTSRLGGRTGTCPVGAEAGVTTSLREVKLDNKLKLLDSPGIVFPHSTGGSKPTKIEEQARLILLNAIPPKEIDDPVPAVNLLLKRLSSSPELFAKLMDVYDLPPLHSVNGDTTTDFLIQVARKRGRLGKGGVPNLHSAAQTVITDWRDGRIQGWTDSPKASVTTAPSAAPNSTPTGLVGDQKEIVKEWAAEFKLEGLWGGDSNDTVDTMET
;
A
#
# COMPACT_ATOMS: atom_id res chain seq x y z
N MET A 1 36.71 -4.60 -40.19
CA MET A 1 35.62 -5.58 -40.38
C MET A 1 34.47 -4.88 -41.10
N LYS A 2 34.06 -5.34 -42.29
CA LYS A 2 32.87 -4.78 -42.99
C LYS A 2 31.61 -5.25 -42.23
N VAL A 3 30.97 -4.33 -41.51
CA VAL A 3 29.70 -4.62 -40.82
C VAL A 3 28.60 -4.75 -41.88
N GLY A 4 27.97 -5.92 -41.95
CA GLY A 4 26.87 -6.19 -42.88
C GLY A 4 25.65 -5.30 -42.62
N LYS A 5 24.79 -5.14 -43.63
CA LYS A 5 23.59 -4.30 -43.51
C LYS A 5 22.69 -4.78 -42.36
N PRO A 6 22.28 -3.90 -41.43
CA PRO A 6 21.44 -4.28 -40.30
C PRO A 6 20.04 -4.71 -40.79
N LYS A 7 19.55 -5.86 -40.28
CA LYS A 7 18.18 -6.30 -40.56
C LYS A 7 17.18 -5.40 -39.83
N SER A 8 16.17 -4.94 -40.56
CA SER A 8 15.08 -4.12 -40.00
C SER A 8 14.29 -4.90 -38.96
N LYS A 9 14.00 -4.27 -37.82
CA LYS A 9 13.08 -4.80 -36.79
C LYS A 9 11.61 -4.56 -37.14
N ARG A 10 11.31 -3.88 -38.25
CA ARG A 10 9.92 -3.64 -38.69
C ARG A 10 9.30 -4.93 -39.22
N VAL A 11 8.13 -5.27 -38.70
CA VAL A 11 7.38 -6.46 -39.10
C VAL A 11 6.26 -6.06 -40.07
N THR A 12 6.20 -6.73 -41.22
CA THR A 12 5.13 -6.53 -42.20
C THR A 12 3.77 -6.92 -41.59
N VAL A 13 2.71 -6.21 -41.98
CA VAL A 13 1.34 -6.49 -41.50
C VAL A 13 0.93 -7.93 -41.83
N ARG A 14 1.33 -8.42 -43.02
CA ARG A 14 1.14 -9.81 -43.43
C ARG A 14 1.77 -10.81 -42.47
N LEU A 15 2.98 -10.56 -41.96
CA LEU A 15 3.64 -11.46 -41.01
C LEU A 15 2.94 -11.43 -39.64
N ARG A 16 2.47 -10.25 -39.18
CA ARG A 16 1.70 -10.12 -37.94
C ARG A 16 0.41 -10.95 -37.97
N HIS A 17 -0.42 -10.79 -39.00
CA HIS A 17 -1.66 -11.58 -39.12
C HIS A 17 -1.39 -13.08 -39.33
N LYS A 18 -0.29 -13.46 -39.98
CA LYS A 18 0.09 -14.87 -40.10
C LYS A 18 0.43 -15.48 -38.73
N ILE A 19 1.18 -14.76 -37.90
CA ILE A 19 1.53 -15.18 -36.54
C ILE A 19 0.28 -15.29 -35.66
N GLU A 20 -0.61 -14.30 -35.74
CA GLU A 20 -1.87 -14.28 -34.99
C GLU A 20 -2.75 -15.49 -35.33
N LYS A 21 -2.98 -15.75 -36.63
CA LYS A 21 -3.75 -16.91 -37.10
C LYS A 21 -3.08 -18.24 -36.69
N ALA A 22 -1.75 -18.33 -36.77
CA ALA A 22 -1.02 -19.52 -36.36
C ALA A 22 -1.11 -19.77 -34.84
N SER A 23 -1.04 -18.71 -34.03
CA SER A 23 -1.20 -18.77 -32.58
C SER A 23 -2.60 -19.24 -32.19
N ALA A 24 -3.64 -18.63 -32.78
CA ALA A 24 -5.03 -19.01 -32.55
C ALA A 24 -5.29 -20.47 -32.94
N ALA A 25 -4.75 -20.92 -34.08
CA ALA A 25 -4.85 -22.32 -34.50
C ALA A 25 -4.15 -23.28 -33.52
N LYS A 26 -2.95 -22.92 -33.04
CA LYS A 26 -2.22 -23.71 -32.03
C LYS A 26 -3.01 -23.84 -30.74
N GLN A 27 -3.58 -22.74 -30.24
CA GLN A 27 -4.40 -22.75 -29.03
C GLN A 27 -5.68 -23.58 -29.20
N ARG A 28 -6.37 -23.47 -30.35
CA ARG A 28 -7.53 -24.31 -30.67
C ARG A 28 -7.17 -25.80 -30.69
N LYS A 29 -6.03 -26.17 -31.29
CA LYS A 29 -5.54 -27.55 -31.29
C LYS A 29 -5.20 -28.04 -29.89
N ALA A 30 -4.54 -27.22 -29.07
CA ALA A 30 -4.21 -27.53 -27.68
C ALA A 30 -5.48 -27.75 -26.83
N ARG A 31 -6.53 -26.92 -26.98
CA ARG A 31 -7.81 -27.12 -26.29
C ARG A 31 -8.48 -28.43 -26.69
N LYS A 32 -8.45 -28.79 -27.98
CA LYS A 32 -8.99 -30.07 -28.46
C LYS A 32 -8.22 -31.28 -27.92
N LEU A 33 -6.90 -31.18 -27.82
CA LEU A 33 -6.05 -32.23 -27.23
C LEU A 33 -6.25 -32.33 -25.72
N ALA A 34 -6.37 -31.20 -25.02
CA ALA A 34 -6.60 -31.17 -23.58
C ALA A 34 -7.93 -31.84 -23.19
N LYS A 35 -8.99 -31.67 -23.99
CA LYS A 35 -10.27 -32.36 -23.79
C LYS A 35 -10.20 -33.88 -24.03
N LYS A 36 -9.22 -34.35 -24.80
CA LYS A 36 -8.97 -35.79 -25.05
C LYS A 36 -8.00 -36.42 -24.04
N ASN A 37 -7.38 -35.63 -23.18
CA ASN A 37 -6.42 -36.14 -22.20
C ASN A 37 -7.19 -36.69 -20.97
N PRO A 38 -7.08 -38.00 -20.64
CA PRO A 38 -7.81 -38.61 -19.51
C PRO A 38 -7.42 -38.06 -18.13
N GLU A 39 -6.31 -37.33 -18.02
CA GLU A 39 -5.85 -36.67 -16.80
C GLU A 39 -6.82 -35.61 -16.24
N TRP A 40 -7.85 -35.18 -17.00
CA TRP A 40 -8.88 -34.28 -16.49
C TRP A 40 -9.73 -34.90 -15.35
N ARG A 41 -9.74 -36.25 -15.23
CA ARG A 41 -10.48 -36.98 -14.20
C ARG A 41 -9.75 -37.09 -12.87
N SER A 42 -8.43 -36.88 -12.83
CA SER A 42 -7.66 -36.88 -11.58
C SER A 42 -7.24 -35.46 -11.21
N LYS A 43 -8.21 -34.65 -10.78
CA LYS A 43 -8.01 -33.26 -10.31
C LYS A 43 -7.39 -33.17 -8.91
N ILE A 44 -6.87 -34.25 -8.36
CA ILE A 44 -6.14 -34.22 -7.10
C ILE A 44 -4.67 -33.98 -7.45
N LYS A 45 -4.18 -32.77 -7.15
CA LYS A 45 -2.75 -32.47 -7.28
C LYS A 45 -2.02 -33.35 -6.29
N LYS A 46 -1.12 -34.22 -6.78
CA LYS A 46 -0.20 -34.97 -5.92
C LYS A 46 0.66 -33.97 -5.17
N ASP A 47 0.50 -33.92 -3.84
CA ASP A 47 1.36 -33.13 -2.99
C ASP A 47 2.79 -33.71 -3.04
N PRO A 48 3.83 -32.92 -3.37
CA PRO A 48 5.21 -33.37 -3.31
C PRO A 48 5.69 -33.78 -1.90
N GLY A 49 4.90 -33.53 -0.85
CA GLY A 49 5.17 -33.98 0.51
C GLY A 49 6.35 -33.29 1.17
N ILE A 50 6.76 -33.78 2.35
CA ILE A 50 7.86 -33.19 3.12
C ILE A 50 9.21 -33.61 2.52
N PRO A 51 10.04 -32.67 2.03
CA PRO A 51 11.34 -33.00 1.46
C PRO A 51 12.28 -33.68 2.45
N ASN A 52 13.06 -34.66 1.98
CA ASN A 52 13.89 -35.48 2.85
C ASN A 52 15.06 -34.74 3.53
N LEU A 53 15.45 -33.58 3.01
CA LEU A 53 16.55 -32.76 3.55
C LEU A 53 16.12 -31.83 4.68
N PHE A 54 14.85 -31.88 5.11
CA PHE A 54 14.34 -30.99 6.14
C PHE A 54 14.84 -31.44 7.54
N PRO A 55 15.61 -30.60 8.28
CA PRO A 55 16.27 -31.00 9.53
C PRO A 55 15.34 -31.44 10.67
N TYR A 56 14.06 -31.09 10.61
CA TYR A 56 13.05 -31.46 11.60
C TYR A 56 11.91 -32.31 11.01
N LYS A 57 12.19 -33.06 9.94
CA LYS A 57 11.21 -33.93 9.28
C LYS A 57 10.54 -34.88 10.28
N ASP A 58 11.31 -35.50 11.16
CA ASP A 58 10.81 -36.47 12.14
C ASP A 58 9.86 -35.83 13.17
N LYS A 59 10.11 -34.57 13.56
CA LYS A 59 9.22 -33.82 14.45
C LYS A 59 7.90 -33.49 13.77
N ILE A 60 7.93 -33.13 12.49
CA ILE A 60 6.71 -32.85 11.72
C ILE A 60 5.90 -34.14 11.53
N LEU A 61 6.56 -35.28 11.28
CA LEU A 61 5.88 -36.56 11.18
C LEU A 61 5.20 -36.95 12.49
N GLN A 62 5.87 -36.78 13.63
CA GLN A 62 5.29 -37.01 14.96
C GLN A 62 4.09 -36.10 15.24
N GLU A 63 4.19 -34.81 14.92
CA GLU A 63 3.09 -33.86 15.12
C GLU A 63 1.86 -34.20 14.24
N ILE A 64 2.08 -34.71 13.03
CA ILE A 64 1.01 -35.16 12.14
C ILE A 64 0.34 -36.42 12.72
N GLU A 65 1.10 -37.37 13.25
CA GLU A 65 0.59 -38.61 13.83
C GLU A 65 -0.21 -38.35 15.12
N GLU A 66 0.28 -37.46 15.99
CA GLU A 66 -0.45 -37.03 17.19
C GLU A 66 -1.76 -36.32 16.84
N LYS A 67 -1.74 -35.40 15.85
CA LYS A 67 -2.95 -34.73 15.37
C LYS A 67 -3.96 -35.71 14.78
N ARG A 68 -3.47 -36.74 14.06
CA ARG A 68 -4.35 -37.78 13.51
C ARG A 68 -5.01 -38.59 14.62
N ARG A 69 -4.26 -38.99 15.65
CA ARG A 69 -4.79 -39.73 16.80
C ARG A 69 -5.86 -38.95 17.55
N LEU A 70 -5.59 -37.67 17.83
CA LEU A 70 -6.55 -36.77 18.50
C LEU A 70 -7.84 -36.60 17.69
N LYS A 71 -7.72 -36.46 16.36
CA LYS A 71 -8.87 -36.32 15.47
C LYS A 71 -9.72 -37.60 15.38
N GLU A 72 -9.08 -38.78 15.41
CA GLU A 72 -9.77 -40.07 15.45
C GLU A 72 -10.51 -40.28 16.78
N GLU A 73 -9.88 -39.94 17.92
CA GLU A 73 -10.50 -39.97 19.25
C GLU A 73 -11.70 -39.00 19.35
N GLU A 74 -11.58 -37.78 18.82
CA GLU A 74 -12.65 -36.79 18.78
C GLU A 74 -13.84 -37.26 17.93
N ASN A 75 -13.57 -37.82 16.75
CA ASN A 75 -14.61 -38.36 15.87
C ASN A 75 -15.32 -39.57 16.49
N ALA A 76 -14.60 -40.45 17.20
CA ALA A 76 -15.20 -41.57 17.93
C ALA A 76 -16.13 -41.07 19.03
N ARG A 77 -15.68 -40.10 19.84
CA ARG A 77 -16.48 -39.47 20.89
C ARG A 77 -17.72 -38.76 20.33
N ARG A 78 -17.60 -38.08 19.19
CA ARG A 78 -18.73 -37.44 18.49
C ARG A 78 -19.74 -38.47 17.98
N ARG A 79 -19.27 -39.62 17.49
CA ARG A 79 -20.13 -40.71 17.00
C ARG A 79 -20.84 -41.45 18.14
N GLU A 80 -20.23 -41.56 19.31
CA GLU A 80 -20.87 -42.09 20.53
C GLU A 80 -21.95 -41.16 21.06
N MET A 81 -21.69 -39.85 21.12
CA MET A 81 -22.70 -38.86 21.51
C MET A 81 -23.89 -38.82 20.53
N ALA A 82 -23.65 -39.00 19.23
CA ALA A 82 -24.72 -39.12 18.23
C ALA A 82 -25.53 -40.43 18.35
N LYS A 83 -24.96 -41.50 18.93
CA LYS A 83 -25.67 -42.76 19.20
C LYS A 83 -26.53 -42.68 20.47
N THR A 84 -26.07 -41.99 21.51
CA THR A 84 -26.81 -41.83 22.77
C THR A 84 -27.96 -40.82 22.66
N GLN A 85 -27.89 -39.87 21.74
CA GLN A 85 -28.96 -38.91 21.44
C GLN A 85 -30.10 -39.47 20.56
N LYS A 86 -30.16 -40.78 20.30
CA LYS A 86 -31.35 -41.42 19.74
C LYS A 86 -32.19 -42.07 20.86
N PRO A 87 -33.14 -41.34 21.49
CA PRO A 87 -34.26 -41.99 22.14
C PRO A 87 -35.33 -42.40 21.12
N SER A 88 -36.00 -43.49 21.45
CA SER A 88 -37.17 -44.11 20.84
C SER A 88 -38.15 -43.15 20.16
N ALA A 89 -38.44 -43.42 18.89
CA ALA A 89 -39.60 -42.85 18.20
C ALA A 89 -40.88 -43.54 18.70
N ASP A 90 -41.59 -42.90 19.60
CA ASP A 90 -43.04 -43.06 19.72
C ASP A 90 -43.68 -41.84 20.41
N THR A 91 -44.83 -41.40 19.89
CA THR A 91 -45.79 -40.41 20.47
C THR A 91 -45.68 -38.91 20.06
N SER A 92 -46.40 -38.59 18.97
CA SER A 92 -47.37 -37.49 18.71
C SER A 92 -47.23 -36.04 19.25
N LEU A 93 -47.43 -35.10 18.29
CA LEU A 93 -48.23 -33.84 18.33
C LEU A 93 -48.00 -32.79 19.44
N ASP A 94 -47.52 -31.61 19.08
CA ASP A 94 -48.31 -30.38 18.77
C ASP A 94 -47.46 -29.09 18.91
N SER A 95 -47.99 -28.01 18.37
CA SER A 95 -47.50 -26.69 17.98
C SER A 95 -46.80 -25.73 18.98
N THR A 96 -46.17 -24.72 18.34
CA THR A 96 -46.06 -23.27 18.68
C THR A 96 -44.87 -22.69 19.47
N GLU A 97 -44.13 -21.84 18.72
CA GLU A 97 -43.55 -20.51 19.01
C GLU A 97 -42.35 -20.27 19.96
N GLU A 98 -41.36 -19.63 19.33
CA GLU A 98 -40.48 -18.51 19.76
C GLU A 98 -39.47 -18.64 20.93
N GLY A 99 -38.21 -18.33 20.60
CA GLY A 99 -37.37 -17.46 21.44
C GLY A 99 -35.94 -17.91 21.75
N ALA A 100 -34.97 -17.10 21.26
CA ALA A 100 -33.57 -16.93 21.72
C ALA A 100 -32.56 -18.05 21.39
N GLU A 101 -31.69 -17.84 20.40
CA GLU A 101 -30.35 -17.20 20.51
C GLU A 101 -29.32 -18.10 21.22
N GLU A 102 -28.41 -18.69 20.44
CA GLU A 102 -26.96 -18.46 20.51
C GLU A 102 -26.15 -19.52 19.73
N SER A 103 -25.09 -19.06 19.06
CA SER A 103 -23.94 -19.80 18.51
C SER A 103 -24.09 -20.49 17.14
N GLU A 104 -24.22 -19.67 16.10
CA GLU A 104 -23.57 -19.99 14.83
C GLU A 104 -22.06 -19.78 14.97
N ASP A 105 -21.29 -20.86 14.99
CA ASP A 105 -19.91 -20.81 14.49
C ASP A 105 -19.41 -22.21 14.10
N VAL A 106 -18.93 -22.29 12.85
CA VAL A 106 -18.08 -23.34 12.26
C VAL A 106 -18.74 -24.67 11.84
N LEU A 107 -19.41 -24.66 10.69
CA LEU A 107 -19.70 -25.87 9.92
C LEU A 107 -19.10 -25.78 8.50
N LEU A 108 -17.77 -25.81 8.44
CA LEU A 108 -17.00 -25.92 7.19
C LEU A 108 -15.65 -26.58 7.48
N ASP A 109 -15.65 -27.93 7.51
CA ASP A 109 -14.60 -28.78 6.91
C ASP A 109 -14.77 -30.23 7.40
N ILE A 110 -15.42 -31.07 6.59
CA ILE A 110 -15.11 -32.50 6.46
C ILE A 110 -15.59 -32.93 5.07
N VAL A 111 -14.69 -32.84 4.10
CA VAL A 111 -14.73 -33.66 2.89
C VAL A 111 -13.39 -34.39 2.81
N SER A 112 -13.44 -35.69 3.12
CA SER A 112 -12.50 -36.79 2.78
C SER A 112 -11.03 -36.63 3.21
N GLU A 113 -10.34 -37.65 3.73
CA GLU A 113 -10.20 -39.00 3.18
C GLU A 113 -9.93 -40.02 4.31
N SER A 114 -10.56 -41.18 4.26
CA SER A 114 -9.88 -42.45 4.53
C SER A 114 -10.62 -43.56 3.82
N GLU A 115 -9.93 -44.09 2.82
CA GLU A 115 -10.25 -45.30 2.09
C GLU A 115 -10.19 -46.52 3.01
N ASP A 116 -11.18 -47.40 2.82
CA ASP A 116 -11.18 -48.86 2.92
C ASP A 116 -10.23 -49.57 3.90
N SER A 117 -10.84 -50.08 4.97
CA SER A 117 -10.71 -51.50 5.34
C SER A 117 -11.92 -51.90 6.21
N MET A 118 -13.05 -52.19 5.56
CA MET A 118 -14.16 -52.87 6.24
C MET A 118 -13.97 -54.38 6.12
N GLU A 119 -13.58 -55.00 7.23
CA GLU A 119 -13.85 -56.40 7.48
C GLU A 119 -15.36 -56.64 7.49
N VAL A 120 -15.73 -57.73 6.82
CA VAL A 120 -17.09 -58.17 6.57
C VAL A 120 -17.62 -58.83 7.84
N ASP A 121 -18.75 -58.38 8.36
CA ASP A 121 -19.60 -59.27 9.15
C ASP A 121 -21.08 -59.08 8.78
N ASP A 122 -21.72 -60.22 8.65
CA ASP A 122 -22.89 -60.50 7.84
C ASP A 122 -24.11 -60.64 8.75
N SER A 123 -25.08 -59.73 8.63
CA SER A 123 -26.44 -60.01 9.14
C SER A 123 -27.51 -59.22 8.40
N ASN A 124 -27.93 -59.81 7.27
CA ASN A 124 -29.31 -59.96 6.84
C ASN A 124 -30.22 -58.71 6.86
N SER A 125 -30.03 -57.81 5.88
CA SER A 125 -31.12 -57.00 5.36
C SER A 125 -31.05 -56.95 3.83
N ASN A 126 -32.15 -57.31 3.18
CA ASN A 126 -32.22 -57.66 1.77
C ASN A 126 -31.84 -56.46 0.86
N PRO A 127 -30.79 -56.53 0.01
CA PRO A 127 -30.29 -55.39 -0.79
C PRO A 127 -31.30 -54.85 -1.80
N MET A 128 -32.32 -55.64 -2.13
CA MET A 128 -33.40 -55.25 -3.03
C MET A 128 -34.34 -54.21 -2.40
N ALA A 129 -34.46 -54.16 -1.07
CA ALA A 129 -35.31 -53.19 -0.37
C ALA A 129 -34.75 -51.76 -0.43
N ALA A 130 -33.42 -51.61 -0.30
CA ALA A 130 -32.75 -50.32 -0.46
C ALA A 130 -32.86 -49.79 -1.89
N LEU A 131 -32.76 -50.68 -2.88
CA LEU A 131 -32.88 -50.34 -4.30
C LEU A 131 -34.32 -49.94 -4.67
N LEU A 132 -35.34 -50.65 -4.16
CA LEU A 132 -36.74 -50.28 -4.34
C LEU A 132 -37.12 -48.95 -3.65
N ALA A 133 -36.56 -48.68 -2.47
CA ALA A 133 -36.77 -47.40 -1.78
C ALA A 133 -36.15 -46.23 -2.57
N SER A 134 -34.94 -46.42 -3.10
CA SER A 134 -34.28 -45.41 -3.93
C SER A 134 -34.99 -45.20 -5.27
N ALA A 135 -35.51 -46.26 -5.90
CA ALA A 135 -36.28 -46.18 -7.14
C ALA A 135 -37.63 -45.46 -6.95
N LYS A 136 -38.34 -45.72 -5.84
CA LYS A 136 -39.60 -45.02 -5.52
C LYS A 136 -39.39 -43.53 -5.23
N ALA A 137 -38.31 -43.16 -4.54
CA ALA A 137 -37.97 -41.76 -4.29
C ALA A 137 -37.65 -40.99 -5.59
N GLN A 138 -36.99 -41.65 -6.54
CA GLN A 138 -36.62 -41.04 -7.82
C GLN A 138 -37.79 -40.96 -8.80
N ALA A 139 -38.74 -41.90 -8.74
CA ALA A 139 -39.99 -41.84 -9.50
C ALA A 139 -40.89 -40.66 -9.05
N ALA A 140 -40.99 -40.41 -7.74
CA ALA A 140 -41.75 -39.28 -7.21
C ALA A 140 -41.18 -37.91 -7.62
N GLN A 141 -39.84 -37.80 -7.75
CA GLN A 141 -39.17 -36.59 -8.23
C GLN A 141 -39.37 -36.36 -9.74
N PHE A 142 -39.63 -37.41 -10.51
CA PHE A 142 -39.86 -37.31 -11.95
C PHE A 142 -41.31 -36.92 -12.27
N ASP A 143 -42.29 -37.41 -11.51
CA ASP A 143 -43.70 -37.01 -11.66
C ASP A 143 -43.93 -35.54 -11.27
N GLN A 144 -43.22 -35.01 -10.27
CA GLN A 144 -43.24 -33.59 -9.94
C GLN A 144 -42.66 -32.69 -11.03
N LYS A 145 -41.77 -33.23 -11.89
CA LYS A 145 -41.12 -32.48 -12.95
C LYS A 145 -41.87 -32.54 -14.28
N LYS A 146 -42.80 -33.48 -14.43
CA LYS A 146 -43.62 -33.65 -15.64
C LYS A 146 -44.91 -32.82 -15.62
N SER A 147 -45.30 -32.26 -14.48
CA SER A 147 -46.51 -31.43 -14.34
C SER A 147 -46.29 -29.93 -14.62
N ASN A 148 -45.11 -29.50 -15.06
CA ASN A 148 -44.76 -28.08 -15.21
C ASN A 148 -44.18 -27.69 -16.58
N ASP A 149 -44.21 -28.58 -17.58
CA ASP A 149 -43.60 -28.35 -18.90
C ASP A 149 -44.51 -28.85 -20.04
N GLU A 150 -45.74 -28.34 -20.08
CA GLU A 150 -46.60 -28.34 -21.26
C GLU A 150 -47.33 -26.98 -21.31
N ASP A 151 -46.73 -25.97 -21.94
CA ASP A 151 -47.40 -25.10 -22.93
C ASP A 151 -46.50 -23.92 -23.39
N ALA A 152 -46.67 -23.57 -24.68
CA ALA A 152 -46.23 -22.36 -25.39
C ALA A 152 -44.80 -22.32 -25.98
N MET A 153 -44.73 -22.77 -27.24
CA MET A 153 -43.84 -22.20 -28.26
C MET A 153 -44.37 -20.83 -28.69
N GLU A 154 -43.54 -19.79 -28.80
CA GLU A 154 -43.54 -18.83 -29.92
C GLU A 154 -42.30 -17.90 -29.85
N GLU A 155 -41.78 -17.58 -31.03
CA GLU A 155 -40.66 -16.68 -31.31
C GLU A 155 -41.13 -15.21 -31.23
N ASP A 156 -40.35 -14.32 -30.63
CA ASP A 156 -39.90 -13.04 -31.23
C ASP A 156 -39.17 -12.13 -30.20
N ASP A 157 -38.42 -11.19 -30.78
CA ASP A 157 -37.32 -10.41 -30.26
C ASP A 157 -37.62 -9.36 -29.15
N ASP A 158 -36.51 -8.89 -28.55
CA ASP A 158 -36.27 -7.59 -27.88
C ASP A 158 -37.07 -7.20 -26.62
N ASP A 159 -36.41 -7.27 -25.45
CA ASP A 159 -36.16 -6.10 -24.56
C ASP A 159 -35.54 -6.54 -23.23
N TRP A 160 -34.27 -6.16 -23.00
CA TRP A 160 -33.59 -6.34 -21.71
C TRP A 160 -33.69 -5.05 -20.89
N ALA A 161 -34.70 -4.96 -20.02
CA ALA A 161 -34.79 -3.96 -18.97
C ALA A 161 -35.52 -4.51 -17.71
N GLY A 162 -34.80 -4.50 -16.59
CA GLY A 162 -35.29 -4.19 -15.24
C GLY A 162 -36.21 -5.18 -14.53
N PHE A 163 -35.69 -5.80 -13.46
CA PHE A 163 -36.25 -5.83 -12.09
C PHE A 163 -35.24 -6.63 -11.24
N ASP A 164 -34.42 -5.96 -10.42
CA ASP A 164 -34.67 -5.68 -9.00
C ASP A 164 -34.63 -6.96 -8.15
N ASP A 165 -33.43 -7.23 -7.63
CA ASP A 165 -33.21 -8.04 -6.42
C ASP A 165 -32.91 -7.03 -5.32
N ASP A 166 -33.92 -6.74 -4.50
CA ASP A 166 -33.79 -6.00 -3.25
C ASP A 166 -33.31 -6.94 -2.14
N ASP A 167 -32.29 -6.44 -1.43
CA ASP A 167 -32.02 -6.58 -0.01
C ASP A 167 -31.56 -7.95 0.56
N ASP A 168 -30.24 -8.18 0.47
CA ASP A 168 -29.46 -8.68 1.62
C ASP A 168 -28.03 -8.08 1.61
N GLU A 169 -27.49 -7.87 2.81
CA GLU A 169 -26.52 -6.83 3.19
C GLU A 169 -25.23 -6.67 2.35
N GLY A 170 -25.05 -5.46 1.81
CA GLY A 170 -23.86 -5.02 1.06
C GLY A 170 -22.60 -4.79 1.90
N ILE A 171 -21.95 -5.85 2.38
CA ILE A 171 -20.52 -5.79 2.78
C ILE A 171 -19.66 -5.85 1.51
N SER A 172 -19.31 -4.68 0.98
CA SER A 172 -18.49 -4.58 -0.23
C SER A 172 -17.16 -5.35 -0.12
N SER A 173 -16.85 -6.14 -1.14
CA SER A 173 -15.59 -6.88 -1.35
C SER A 173 -14.30 -6.02 -1.32
N ALA A 174 -14.44 -4.70 -1.26
CA ALA A 174 -13.35 -3.74 -1.06
C ALA A 174 -12.92 -3.63 0.42
N ALA A 175 -13.84 -3.81 1.38
CA ALA A 175 -13.53 -3.77 2.82
C ALA A 175 -12.65 -4.96 3.23
N VAL A 176 -12.97 -6.15 2.71
CA VAL A 176 -12.20 -7.39 2.92
C VAL A 176 -10.76 -7.29 2.38
N ARG A 177 -10.55 -6.52 1.30
CA ARG A 177 -9.21 -6.28 0.72
C ARG A 177 -8.42 -5.18 1.46
N LYS A 178 -9.09 -4.17 2.02
CA LYS A 178 -8.44 -3.10 2.80
C LYS A 178 -7.86 -3.64 4.11
N ASP A 179 -8.53 -4.60 4.75
CA ASP A 179 -8.02 -5.25 5.98
C ASP A 179 -6.91 -6.29 5.72
N SER A 180 -6.99 -7.01 4.61
CA SER A 180 -5.92 -7.92 4.16
C SER A 180 -4.61 -7.17 3.87
N SER A 181 -4.70 -5.99 3.26
CA SER A 181 -3.54 -5.13 2.99
C SER A 181 -2.96 -4.51 4.27
N ARG A 182 -3.78 -4.01 5.21
CA ARG A 182 -3.32 -3.48 6.52
C ARG A 182 -2.57 -4.51 7.36
N LYS A 183 -3.10 -5.73 7.47
CA LYS A 183 -2.41 -6.83 8.18
C LYS A 183 -1.11 -7.23 7.48
N ALA A 184 -1.08 -7.22 6.14
CA ALA A 184 0.15 -7.43 5.39
C ALA A 184 1.16 -6.29 5.57
N PHE A 185 0.70 -5.04 5.66
CA PHE A 185 1.53 -3.86 5.92
C PHE A 185 2.19 -3.94 7.28
N ASP A 186 1.41 -4.20 8.34
CA ASP A 186 1.93 -4.33 9.70
C ASP A 186 2.90 -5.48 9.82
N LYS A 187 2.65 -6.60 9.13
CA LYS A 187 3.54 -7.76 9.14
C LYS A 187 4.90 -7.41 8.53
N VAL A 188 4.93 -6.83 7.34
CA VAL A 188 6.19 -6.48 6.67
C VAL A 188 6.92 -5.38 7.43
N TYR A 189 6.19 -4.39 7.92
CA TYR A 189 6.75 -3.30 8.69
C TYR A 189 7.37 -3.78 10.01
N LYS A 190 6.65 -4.57 10.81
CA LYS A 190 7.17 -5.17 12.04
C LYS A 190 8.41 -6.01 11.75
N GLN A 191 8.40 -6.83 10.69
CA GLN A 191 9.57 -7.60 10.28
C GLN A 191 10.80 -6.72 9.97
N VAL A 192 10.61 -5.58 9.31
CA VAL A 192 11.70 -4.62 9.04
C VAL A 192 12.21 -3.99 10.32
N VAL A 193 11.30 -3.49 11.16
CA VAL A 193 11.64 -2.81 12.42
C VAL A 193 12.34 -3.78 13.36
N ASP A 194 11.83 -5.00 13.53
CA ASP A 194 12.42 -6.04 14.38
C ASP A 194 13.82 -6.43 13.89
N SER A 195 13.99 -6.56 12.57
CA SER A 195 15.28 -6.94 11.97
C SER A 195 16.31 -5.80 11.93
N ALA A 196 15.88 -4.54 12.04
CA ALA A 196 16.73 -3.37 11.89
C ALA A 196 17.20 -2.81 13.24
N ASP A 197 18.45 -2.37 13.29
CA ASP A 197 19.03 -1.62 14.42
C ASP A 197 18.82 -0.11 14.24
N VAL A 198 18.90 0.35 12.99
CA VAL A 198 18.65 1.74 12.58
C VAL A 198 17.61 1.74 11.46
N VAL A 199 16.65 2.66 11.54
CA VAL A 199 15.60 2.82 10.54
C VAL A 199 15.80 4.14 9.81
N LEU A 200 15.94 4.08 8.48
CA LEU A 200 15.94 5.23 7.59
C LEU A 200 14.53 5.42 7.03
N TYR A 201 13.88 6.50 7.40
CA TYR A 201 12.57 6.85 6.88
C TYR A 201 12.72 7.82 5.71
N VAL A 202 12.43 7.33 4.50
CA VAL A 202 12.55 8.10 3.26
C VAL A 202 11.25 8.88 2.97
N LEU A 203 11.39 10.20 2.81
CA LEU A 203 10.33 11.15 2.50
C LEU A 203 10.58 11.79 1.12
N ASP A 204 9.51 12.21 0.42
CA ASP A 204 9.61 12.98 -0.84
C ASP A 204 9.72 14.48 -0.51
N ALA A 205 10.75 15.16 -1.02
CA ALA A 205 11.01 16.57 -0.74
C ALA A 205 9.87 17.51 -1.16
N ARG A 206 9.05 17.13 -2.15
CA ARG A 206 7.94 17.97 -2.63
C ARG A 206 6.82 18.09 -1.60
N ASP A 207 6.56 17.03 -0.84
CA ASP A 207 5.48 16.95 0.15
C ASP A 207 5.88 15.96 1.27
N PRO A 208 6.81 16.36 2.16
CA PRO A 208 7.33 15.46 3.19
C PRO A 208 6.26 15.11 4.23
N GLU A 209 5.36 16.04 4.58
CA GLU A 209 4.31 15.79 5.58
C GLU A 209 3.29 14.76 5.10
N SER A 210 2.94 14.75 3.80
CA SER A 210 2.04 13.72 3.27
C SER A 210 2.68 12.35 3.14
N THR A 211 4.01 12.27 3.06
CA THR A 211 4.74 11.00 3.05
C THR A 211 5.18 10.55 4.45
N ARG A 212 4.79 11.31 5.48
CA ARG A 212 5.07 11.07 6.89
C ARG A 212 3.87 10.43 7.60
N SER A 213 4.13 9.54 8.55
CA SER A 213 3.12 9.00 9.45
C SER A 213 3.65 8.99 10.88
N LYS A 214 2.96 9.68 11.79
CA LYS A 214 3.32 9.75 13.22
C LYS A 214 3.16 8.39 13.91
N GLU A 215 2.20 7.58 13.49
CA GLU A 215 1.98 6.23 14.01
C GLU A 215 3.21 5.36 13.78
N VAL A 216 3.81 5.45 12.59
CA VAL A 216 5.04 4.73 12.22
C VAL A 216 6.19 5.17 13.11
N GLU A 217 6.36 6.48 13.31
CA GLU A 217 7.39 7.03 14.19
C GLU A 217 7.25 6.54 15.63
N HIS A 218 6.03 6.58 16.16
CA HIS A 218 5.74 6.10 17.50
C HIS A 218 6.02 4.60 17.63
N MET A 219 5.67 3.79 16.62
CA MET A 219 5.98 2.36 16.59
C MET A 219 7.48 2.08 16.55
N VAL A 220 8.29 2.81 15.77
CA VAL A 220 9.75 2.63 15.78
C VAL A 220 10.34 3.02 17.13
N MET A 221 9.86 4.10 17.74
CA MET A 221 10.35 4.57 19.03
C MET A 221 9.96 3.65 20.19
N ALA A 222 8.76 3.09 20.16
CA ALA A 222 8.30 2.12 21.15
C ALA A 222 8.98 0.75 21.01
N ALA A 223 9.45 0.40 19.80
CA ALA A 223 10.11 -0.87 19.55
C ALA A 223 11.46 -0.96 20.29
N ASP A 224 11.70 -2.12 20.91
CA ASP A 224 12.94 -2.47 21.61
C ASP A 224 13.35 -1.44 22.68
N GLY A 225 12.36 -0.91 23.42
CA GLY A 225 12.59 0.01 24.54
C GLY A 225 13.27 1.32 24.15
N GLY A 226 13.12 1.79 22.90
CA GLY A 226 13.77 3.01 22.40
C GLY A 226 15.25 2.82 22.04
N SER A 227 15.72 1.58 21.93
CA SER A 227 17.10 1.29 21.51
C SER A 227 17.36 1.70 20.05
N LYS A 228 16.32 1.58 19.20
CA LYS A 228 16.39 1.85 17.76
C LYS A 228 16.56 3.33 17.49
N ARG A 229 17.20 3.65 16.37
CA ARG A 229 17.39 5.03 15.91
C ARG A 229 16.62 5.26 14.62
N LEU A 230 15.87 6.35 14.57
CA LEU A 230 15.14 6.79 13.40
C LEU A 230 15.83 8.01 12.78
N ILE A 231 16.11 7.95 11.48
CA ILE A 231 16.73 9.03 10.71
C ILE A 231 15.85 9.31 9.49
N PHE A 232 15.54 10.57 9.24
CA PHE A 232 14.81 10.99 8.05
C PHE A 232 15.75 11.19 6.86
N ILE A 233 15.35 10.67 5.71
CA ILE A 233 16.01 10.92 4.42
C ILE A 233 15.03 11.68 3.54
N LEU A 234 15.35 12.94 3.28
CA LEU A 234 14.58 13.76 2.36
C LEU A 234 15.11 13.54 0.95
N ASN A 235 14.39 12.78 0.13
CA ASN A 235 14.80 12.41 -1.22
C ASN A 235 14.14 13.30 -2.29
N LYS A 236 14.68 13.30 -3.52
CA LYS A 236 14.23 14.13 -4.66
C LYS A 236 14.39 15.64 -4.44
N ILE A 237 15.45 16.01 -3.72
CA ILE A 237 15.77 17.42 -3.42
C ILE A 237 15.91 18.28 -4.69
N ASP A 238 16.23 17.68 -5.83
CA ASP A 238 16.34 18.36 -7.12
C ASP A 238 15.01 18.89 -7.68
N LEU A 239 13.86 18.48 -7.14
CA LEU A 239 12.55 19.00 -7.56
C LEU A 239 12.08 20.23 -6.76
N VAL A 240 12.84 20.63 -5.73
CA VAL A 240 12.47 21.69 -4.79
C VAL A 240 13.55 22.77 -4.75
N PRO A 241 13.20 24.07 -4.71
CA PRO A 241 14.18 25.13 -4.63
C PRO A 241 14.95 25.10 -3.30
N PRO A 242 16.18 25.66 -3.26
CA PRO A 242 17.02 25.65 -2.05
C PRO A 242 16.39 26.32 -0.82
N THR A 243 15.55 27.35 -1.02
CA THR A 243 14.87 28.07 0.06
C THR A 243 13.87 27.17 0.79
N ALA A 244 13.00 26.49 0.05
CA ALA A 244 12.03 25.54 0.59
C ALA A 244 12.72 24.31 1.18
N LEU A 245 13.80 23.83 0.58
CA LEU A 245 14.57 22.71 1.13
C LEU A 245 15.15 23.06 2.51
N LYS A 246 15.73 24.26 2.67
CA LYS A 246 16.28 24.72 3.96
C LYS A 246 15.21 24.84 5.03
N SER A 247 14.03 25.39 4.71
CA SER A 247 12.93 25.52 5.68
C SER A 247 12.43 24.14 6.14
N TRP A 248 12.25 23.19 5.22
CA TRP A 248 11.88 21.81 5.56
C TRP A 248 12.93 21.09 6.40
N LEU A 249 14.22 21.27 6.10
CA LEU A 249 15.29 20.68 6.91
C LEU A 249 15.26 21.21 8.35
N ILE A 250 15.01 22.51 8.54
CA ILE A 250 14.87 23.11 9.88
C ILE A 250 13.66 22.51 10.60
N HIS A 251 12.52 22.41 9.93
CA HIS A 251 11.29 21.87 10.51
C HIS A 251 11.44 20.39 10.92
N LEU A 252 11.94 19.54 10.01
CA LEU A 252 12.05 18.10 10.25
C LEU A 252 13.11 17.76 11.30
N ARG A 253 14.23 18.52 11.34
CA ARG A 253 15.30 18.36 12.35
C ARG A 253 14.86 18.62 13.78
N ARG A 254 13.73 19.31 14.00
CA ARG A 254 13.13 19.46 15.33
C ARG A 254 12.62 18.13 15.89
N SER A 255 12.21 17.22 15.01
CA SER A 255 11.70 15.90 15.39
C SER A 255 12.79 14.82 15.31
N PHE A 256 13.44 14.66 14.16
CA PHE A 256 14.45 13.63 13.96
C PHE A 256 15.61 14.13 13.09
N PRO A 257 16.83 13.59 13.26
CA PRO A 257 17.94 13.89 12.37
C PRO A 257 17.54 13.67 10.91
N THR A 258 17.65 14.72 10.08
CA THR A 258 17.20 14.70 8.69
C THR A 258 18.34 15.00 7.73
N LEU A 259 18.50 14.13 6.74
CA LEU A 259 19.53 14.19 5.71
C LEU A 259 18.92 14.38 4.31
N PRO A 260 19.30 15.44 3.57
CA PRO A 260 18.88 15.65 2.19
C PRO A 260 19.69 14.79 1.22
N LEU A 261 19.02 14.04 0.35
CA LEU A 261 19.66 13.15 -0.61
C LEU A 261 19.03 13.28 -2.01
N ARG A 262 19.87 13.19 -3.04
CA ARG A 262 19.42 12.97 -4.42
C ARG A 262 19.74 11.54 -4.84
N ALA A 263 18.78 10.63 -4.76
CA ALA A 263 19.07 9.22 -5.00
C ALA A 263 19.11 8.81 -6.49
N SER A 264 18.40 9.51 -7.37
CA SER A 264 18.26 9.17 -8.78
C SER A 264 18.64 10.32 -9.70
N LYS A 265 19.02 9.98 -10.94
CA LYS A 265 19.10 10.96 -12.02
C LYS A 265 17.70 11.47 -12.36
N PRO A 266 17.57 12.74 -12.78
CA PRO A 266 16.28 13.29 -13.15
C PRO A 266 15.77 12.66 -14.45
N ALA A 267 14.45 12.72 -14.66
CA ALA A 267 13.87 12.36 -15.94
C ALA A 267 14.39 13.31 -17.05
N PRO A 268 14.48 12.87 -18.32
CA PRO A 268 15.11 13.64 -19.39
C PRO A 268 14.51 15.04 -19.63
N ASN A 269 13.27 15.28 -19.20
CA ASN A 269 12.57 16.56 -19.35
C ASN A 269 12.18 17.20 -17.99
N ALA A 270 12.73 16.70 -16.88
CA ALA A 270 12.42 17.26 -15.57
C ALA A 270 13.05 18.64 -15.40
N ARG A 271 12.33 19.60 -14.81
CA ARG A 271 12.91 20.90 -14.44
C ARG A 271 13.51 20.79 -13.04
N THR A 272 14.83 20.70 -12.95
CA THR A 272 15.54 20.50 -11.68
C THR A 272 16.21 21.77 -11.14
N PHE A 273 16.37 21.81 -9.81
CA PHE A 273 17.17 22.78 -9.09
C PHE A 273 18.52 22.18 -8.72
N ASP A 274 19.60 22.95 -8.91
CA ASP A 274 20.95 22.53 -8.55
C ASP A 274 21.30 22.97 -7.13
N HIS A 275 21.55 21.97 -6.29
CA HIS A 275 22.03 22.16 -4.92
C HIS A 275 23.54 21.90 -4.88
N ARG A 276 24.34 22.92 -5.20
CA ARG A 276 25.82 22.81 -5.26
C ARG A 276 26.45 22.31 -3.96
N GLU A 277 25.86 22.68 -2.81
CA GLU A 277 26.35 22.31 -1.48
C GLU A 277 25.93 20.88 -1.06
N LEU A 278 24.79 20.39 -1.57
CA LEU A 278 24.18 19.13 -1.13
C LEU A 278 24.40 18.03 -2.17
N THR A 279 25.67 17.67 -2.36
CA THR A 279 26.01 16.54 -3.21
C THR A 279 25.75 15.21 -2.49
N ILE A 280 25.38 14.20 -3.27
CA ILE A 280 25.21 12.81 -2.79
C ILE A 280 26.44 12.34 -2.00
N LYS A 281 27.63 12.78 -2.41
CA LYS A 281 28.90 12.41 -1.77
C LYS A 281 28.92 12.87 -0.31
N VAL A 282 28.73 14.16 -0.06
CA VAL A 282 28.78 14.75 1.29
C VAL A 282 27.70 14.14 2.20
N THR A 283 26.46 14.02 1.71
CA THR A 283 25.38 13.41 2.52
C THR A 283 25.66 11.94 2.83
N SER A 284 26.13 11.16 1.83
CA SER A 284 26.41 9.74 2.04
C SER A 284 27.55 9.51 3.03
N GLU A 285 28.63 10.30 2.95
CA GLU A 285 29.75 10.25 3.90
C GLU A 285 29.29 10.60 5.32
N THR A 286 28.43 11.62 5.45
CA THR A 286 27.85 12.03 6.75
C THR A 286 26.99 10.91 7.34
N LEU A 287 26.15 10.27 6.51
CA LEU A 287 25.34 9.11 6.91
C LEU A 287 26.23 7.94 7.36
N PHE A 288 27.24 7.57 6.58
CA PHE A 288 28.13 6.46 6.94
C PHE A 288 28.95 6.76 8.19
N ARG A 289 29.40 8.00 8.39
CA ARG A 289 30.08 8.41 9.62
C ARG A 289 29.16 8.30 10.83
N ALA A 290 27.90 8.74 10.72
CA ALA A 290 26.91 8.60 11.78
C ALA A 290 26.59 7.13 12.09
N LEU A 291 26.43 6.29 11.07
CA LEU A 291 26.18 4.86 11.24
C LEU A 291 27.38 4.13 11.87
N LYS A 292 28.61 4.47 11.50
CA LYS A 292 29.83 3.91 12.11
C LYS A 292 30.00 4.35 13.56
N ALA A 293 29.77 5.63 13.87
CA ALA A 293 29.79 6.12 15.25
C ALA A 293 28.73 5.44 16.12
N PHE A 294 27.54 5.16 15.56
CA PHE A 294 26.52 4.37 16.24
C PHE A 294 26.93 2.90 16.42
N ALA A 295 27.66 2.33 15.46
CA ALA A 295 28.21 0.97 15.56
C ALA A 295 29.14 0.82 16.76
N GLU A 296 30.03 1.81 16.91
CA GLU A 296 31.08 1.85 17.92
C GLU A 296 30.51 2.10 19.31
N SER A 297 29.56 3.04 19.45
CA SER A 297 28.96 3.36 20.75
C SER A 297 28.15 2.20 21.34
N ARG A 298 27.51 1.40 20.49
CA ARG A 298 26.73 0.22 20.88
C ARG A 298 27.57 -1.07 20.93
N GLN A 299 28.85 -1.02 20.55
CA GLN A 299 29.77 -2.17 20.50
C GLN A 299 29.18 -3.42 19.81
N PHE A 300 28.57 -3.26 18.64
CA PHE A 300 28.01 -4.41 17.94
C PHE A 300 29.12 -5.39 17.49
N LYS A 301 29.07 -6.63 18.00
CA LYS A 301 29.94 -7.73 17.52
C LYS A 301 29.57 -8.23 16.12
N ARG A 302 28.35 -7.87 15.64
CA ARG A 302 27.81 -8.22 14.32
C ARG A 302 27.68 -6.99 13.42
N SER A 303 27.45 -7.21 12.12
CA SER A 303 27.09 -6.12 11.19
C SER A 303 25.79 -5.42 11.61
N ILE A 304 25.76 -4.09 11.55
CA ILE A 304 24.55 -3.29 11.73
C ILE A 304 23.59 -3.56 10.57
N LYS A 305 22.32 -3.77 10.90
CA LYS A 305 21.23 -3.84 9.93
C LYS A 305 20.49 -2.51 9.92
N VAL A 306 20.39 -1.91 8.74
CA VAL A 306 19.69 -0.63 8.54
C VAL A 306 18.46 -0.85 7.68
N GLY A 307 17.28 -0.69 8.26
CA GLY A 307 16.00 -0.81 7.57
C GLY A 307 15.63 0.47 6.85
N ILE A 308 15.16 0.37 5.60
CA ILE A 308 14.69 1.53 4.84
C ILE A 308 13.18 1.44 4.71
N ILE A 309 12.46 2.43 5.21
CA ILE A 309 10.98 2.48 5.22
C ILE A 309 10.47 3.74 4.52
N GLY A 310 9.20 3.72 4.09
CA GLY A 310 8.50 4.87 3.55
C GLY A 310 7.54 4.54 2.41
N TYR A 311 6.80 5.56 1.97
CA TYR A 311 5.76 5.44 0.94
C TYR A 311 6.28 4.81 -0.37
N PRO A 312 5.42 4.20 -1.20
CA PRO A 312 5.81 3.79 -2.55
C PRO A 312 6.35 5.00 -3.35
N ASN A 313 7.28 4.75 -4.27
CA ASN A 313 7.84 5.76 -5.18
C ASN A 313 8.54 6.99 -4.56
N VAL A 314 8.76 7.04 -3.25
CA VAL A 314 9.66 8.03 -2.61
C VAL A 314 11.14 7.81 -2.99
N GLY A 315 11.48 6.63 -3.50
CA GLY A 315 12.81 6.29 -4.01
C GLY A 315 13.67 5.42 -3.09
N LYS A 316 13.07 4.60 -2.21
CA LYS A 316 13.79 3.69 -1.29
C LYS A 316 14.90 2.86 -1.96
N SER A 317 14.56 2.09 -2.99
CA SER A 317 15.54 1.27 -3.73
C SER A 317 16.57 2.13 -4.50
N SER A 318 16.18 3.35 -4.91
CA SER A 318 17.13 4.31 -5.49
C SER A 318 18.14 4.80 -4.44
N VAL A 319 17.70 5.04 -3.19
CA VAL A 319 18.60 5.41 -2.07
C VAL A 319 19.61 4.30 -1.83
N ILE A 320 19.18 3.03 -1.82
CA ILE A 320 20.07 1.87 -1.69
C ILE A 320 21.09 1.82 -2.82
N ASN A 321 20.65 1.98 -4.07
CA ASN A 321 21.54 1.96 -5.22
C ASN A 321 22.52 3.15 -5.21
N ALA A 322 22.08 4.33 -4.78
CA ALA A 322 22.95 5.50 -4.61
C ALA A 322 24.01 5.29 -3.52
N LEU A 323 23.63 4.67 -2.40
CA LEU A 323 24.57 4.34 -1.31
C LEU A 323 25.54 3.21 -1.70
N THR A 324 25.04 2.19 -2.41
CA THR A 324 25.84 1.03 -2.84
C THR A 324 26.84 1.39 -3.92
N SER A 325 26.43 2.18 -4.92
CA SER A 325 27.33 2.63 -6.00
C SER A 325 28.48 3.49 -5.50
N ARG A 326 28.31 4.20 -4.37
CA ARG A 326 29.38 5.02 -3.76
C ARG A 326 30.48 4.19 -3.09
N LEU A 327 30.15 3.04 -2.53
CA LEU A 327 31.12 2.13 -1.90
C LEU A 327 31.78 1.15 -2.88
N GLY A 328 31.66 1.39 -4.20
CA GLY A 328 32.22 0.50 -5.22
C GLY A 328 31.40 -0.78 -5.43
N GLY A 329 30.17 -0.85 -4.91
CA GLY A 329 29.26 -1.95 -5.16
C GLY A 329 28.67 -1.93 -6.58
N ARG A 330 28.16 -3.08 -7.03
CA ARG A 330 27.50 -3.22 -8.34
C ARG A 330 26.35 -2.21 -8.45
N THR A 331 26.27 -1.52 -9.60
CA THR A 331 25.15 -0.64 -9.90
C THR A 331 23.90 -1.48 -10.17
N GLY A 332 22.76 -1.10 -9.57
CA GLY A 332 21.47 -1.79 -9.81
C GLY A 332 21.22 -3.02 -8.95
N THR A 333 21.70 -3.03 -7.70
CA THR A 333 21.44 -4.13 -6.75
C THR A 333 19.96 -4.34 -6.46
N CYS A 334 19.20 -3.24 -6.37
CA CYS A 334 17.76 -3.27 -6.26
C CYS A 334 17.09 -2.86 -7.58
N PRO A 335 16.01 -3.52 -8.01
CA PRO A 335 15.23 -3.11 -9.17
C PRO A 335 14.61 -1.74 -8.88
N VAL A 336 14.68 -0.85 -9.86
CA VAL A 336 14.11 0.49 -9.79
C VAL A 336 13.19 0.70 -10.98
N GLY A 337 12.02 1.27 -10.74
CA GLY A 337 11.05 1.60 -11.76
C GLY A 337 10.17 2.76 -11.30
N ALA A 338 9.51 3.43 -12.24
CA ALA A 338 8.60 4.54 -11.97
C ALA A 338 7.19 4.06 -11.55
N GLU A 339 6.92 2.76 -11.64
CA GLU A 339 5.67 2.15 -11.20
C GLU A 339 5.79 1.75 -9.72
N ALA A 340 4.69 1.94 -8.96
CA ALA A 340 4.60 1.44 -7.60
C ALA A 340 4.64 -0.09 -7.60
N GLY A 341 5.18 -0.70 -6.53
CA GLY A 341 5.19 -2.16 -6.36
C GLY A 341 6.35 -2.91 -7.03
N VAL A 342 7.37 -2.21 -7.54
CA VAL A 342 8.58 -2.85 -8.11
C VAL A 342 9.32 -3.73 -7.08
N THR A 343 9.37 -3.28 -5.83
CA THR A 343 9.93 -4.03 -4.71
C THR A 343 8.78 -4.72 -3.98
N THR A 344 8.64 -6.03 -4.16
CA THR A 344 7.56 -6.84 -3.57
C THR A 344 7.97 -7.62 -2.33
N SER A 345 9.27 -7.85 -2.14
CA SER A 345 9.82 -8.67 -1.05
C SER A 345 10.95 -7.94 -0.33
N LEU A 346 11.12 -8.27 0.96
CA LEU A 346 12.27 -7.83 1.74
C LEU A 346 13.57 -8.39 1.16
N ARG A 347 14.61 -7.56 1.06
CA ARG A 347 15.91 -7.96 0.54
C ARG A 347 17.03 -7.39 1.38
N GLU A 348 17.98 -8.22 1.79
CA GLU A 348 19.20 -7.74 2.44
C GLU A 348 20.27 -7.41 1.39
N VAL A 349 20.80 -6.19 1.43
CA VAL A 349 21.89 -5.71 0.59
C VAL A 349 23.11 -5.44 1.48
N LYS A 350 24.17 -6.23 1.30
CA LYS A 350 25.43 -6.04 2.02
C LYS A 350 26.21 -4.90 1.37
N LEU A 351 26.48 -3.82 2.13
CA LEU A 351 27.33 -2.70 1.69
C LEU A 351 28.78 -2.91 2.13
N ASP A 352 28.97 -3.32 3.37
CA ASP A 352 30.27 -3.54 3.99
C ASP A 352 30.18 -4.75 4.93
N ASN A 353 31.31 -5.25 5.43
CA ASN A 353 31.33 -6.31 6.44
C ASN A 353 30.64 -5.88 7.73
N LYS A 354 30.63 -4.58 8.05
CA LYS A 354 29.98 -4.02 9.24
C LYS A 354 28.57 -3.46 8.98
N LEU A 355 28.11 -3.36 7.72
CA LEU A 355 26.86 -2.68 7.37
C LEU A 355 26.03 -3.45 6.33
N LYS A 356 24.78 -3.73 6.69
CA LYS A 356 23.76 -4.31 5.81
C LYS A 356 22.57 -3.37 5.71
N LEU A 357 22.07 -3.13 4.50
CA LEU A 357 20.80 -2.42 4.26
C LEU A 357 19.68 -3.43 4.03
N LEU A 358 18.49 -3.15 4.52
CA LEU A 358 17.27 -3.91 4.26
C LEU A 358 16.36 -3.08 3.35
N ASP A 359 16.13 -3.55 2.13
CA ASP A 359 15.12 -2.97 1.23
C ASP A 359 13.75 -3.51 1.61
N SER A 360 12.78 -2.61 1.77
CA SER A 360 11.40 -2.96 2.09
C SER A 360 10.44 -2.46 1.00
N PRO A 361 9.32 -3.19 0.77
CA PRO A 361 8.28 -2.71 -0.13
C PRO A 361 7.73 -1.37 0.36
N GLY A 362 7.17 -0.58 -0.57
CA GLY A 362 6.49 0.66 -0.20
C GLY A 362 5.19 0.37 0.51
N ILE A 363 5.00 0.99 1.66
CA ILE A 363 3.78 0.85 2.47
C ILE A 363 3.06 2.18 2.44
N VAL A 364 1.77 2.14 2.17
CA VAL A 364 0.87 3.29 2.24
C VAL A 364 0.26 3.30 3.62
N PHE A 365 0.50 4.36 4.38
CA PHE A 365 -0.08 4.50 5.71
C PHE A 365 -1.46 5.17 5.59
N PRO A 366 -2.53 4.60 6.17
CA PRO A 366 -3.80 5.28 6.23
C PRO A 366 -3.62 6.59 7.00
N HIS A 367 -4.21 7.67 6.48
CA HIS A 367 -4.11 8.97 7.13
C HIS A 367 -5.17 9.07 8.23
N SER A 368 -4.77 8.87 9.48
CA SER A 368 -5.62 9.16 10.64
C SER A 368 -5.32 10.57 11.16
N THR A 369 -5.76 11.59 10.44
CA THR A 369 -5.79 12.96 11.00
C THR A 369 -7.14 13.17 11.68
N GLY A 370 -7.10 13.53 12.96
CA GLY A 370 -8.24 13.64 13.87
C GLY A 370 -9.20 14.80 13.61
N GLY A 371 -9.79 14.86 12.42
CA GLY A 371 -10.87 15.79 12.10
C GLY A 371 -11.33 15.61 10.66
N SER A 372 -12.58 15.16 10.48
CA SER A 372 -13.23 14.82 9.20
C SER A 372 -12.59 13.65 8.45
N LYS A 373 -13.35 12.55 8.26
CA LYS A 373 -12.94 11.47 7.35
C LYS A 373 -12.93 12.05 5.93
N PRO A 374 -11.77 12.16 5.26
CA PRO A 374 -11.75 12.57 3.86
C PRO A 374 -12.60 11.60 3.05
N THR A 375 -13.30 12.11 2.04
CA THR A 375 -14.07 11.23 1.15
C THR A 375 -13.14 10.20 0.51
N LYS A 376 -13.62 8.97 0.26
CA LYS A 376 -12.79 7.89 -0.33
C LYS A 376 -12.10 8.36 -1.64
N ILE A 377 -12.79 9.23 -2.38
CA ILE A 377 -12.32 9.83 -3.63
C ILE A 377 -11.12 10.76 -3.38
N GLU A 378 -11.16 11.60 -2.34
CA GLU A 378 -10.04 12.48 -1.98
C GLU A 378 -8.83 11.72 -1.43
N GLU A 379 -9.05 10.65 -0.66
CA GLU A 379 -7.98 9.77 -0.19
C GLU A 379 -7.27 9.13 -1.40
N GLN A 380 -8.03 8.58 -2.35
CA GLN A 380 -7.50 8.01 -3.58
C GLN A 380 -6.78 9.06 -4.43
N ALA A 381 -7.35 10.26 -4.58
CA ALA A 381 -6.74 11.38 -5.30
C ALA A 381 -5.38 11.77 -4.70
N ARG A 382 -5.28 11.83 -3.37
CA ARG A 382 -4.01 12.08 -2.66
C ARG A 382 -3.00 10.98 -2.92
N LEU A 383 -3.41 9.71 -2.84
CA LEU A 383 -2.54 8.56 -3.12
C LEU A 383 -2.02 8.56 -4.56
N ILE A 384 -2.84 8.97 -5.52
CA ILE A 384 -2.44 9.15 -6.91
C ILE A 384 -1.36 10.23 -7.03
N LEU A 385 -1.54 11.39 -6.39
CA LEU A 385 -0.53 12.47 -6.41
C LEU A 385 0.80 12.11 -5.74
N LEU A 386 0.73 11.27 -4.70
CA LEU A 386 1.90 10.68 -4.04
C LEU A 386 2.54 9.53 -4.85
N ASN A 387 1.95 9.16 -5.99
CA ASN A 387 2.37 8.03 -6.83
C ASN A 387 2.38 6.70 -6.07
N ALA A 388 1.45 6.52 -5.13
CA ALA A 388 1.34 5.31 -4.35
C ALA A 388 0.64 4.16 -5.10
N ILE A 389 -0.20 4.51 -6.08
CA ILE A 389 -1.03 3.59 -6.87
C ILE A 389 -0.45 3.47 -8.29
N PRO A 390 -0.32 2.27 -8.86
CA PRO A 390 0.13 2.11 -10.24
C PRO A 390 -0.91 2.65 -11.24
N PRO A 391 -0.49 3.21 -12.40
CA PRO A 391 -1.42 3.84 -13.35
C PRO A 391 -2.55 2.96 -13.88
N LYS A 392 -2.40 1.63 -13.80
CA LYS A 392 -3.40 0.65 -14.27
C LYS A 392 -4.59 0.49 -13.32
N GLU A 393 -4.40 0.84 -12.05
CA GLU A 393 -5.42 0.74 -10.99
C GLU A 393 -6.09 2.09 -10.72
N ILE A 394 -5.83 3.10 -11.57
CA ILE A 394 -6.45 4.42 -11.47
C ILE A 394 -7.73 4.41 -12.29
N ASP A 395 -8.88 4.30 -11.61
CA ASP A 395 -10.20 4.35 -12.24
C ASP A 395 -10.52 5.78 -12.71
N ASP A 396 -10.44 6.77 -11.82
CA ASP A 396 -10.67 8.18 -12.14
C ASP A 396 -9.49 9.09 -11.75
N PRO A 397 -8.74 9.64 -12.73
CA PRO A 397 -7.64 10.57 -12.49
C PRO A 397 -8.07 12.04 -12.32
N VAL A 398 -9.31 12.41 -12.63
CA VAL A 398 -9.77 13.82 -12.63
C VAL A 398 -9.72 14.47 -11.23
N PRO A 399 -10.17 13.80 -10.14
CA PRO A 399 -10.11 14.37 -8.79
C PRO A 399 -8.67 14.65 -8.33
N ALA A 400 -7.70 13.83 -8.76
CA ALA A 400 -6.29 14.05 -8.47
C ALA A 400 -5.77 15.33 -9.13
N VAL A 401 -6.19 15.62 -10.36
CA VAL A 401 -5.82 16.87 -11.05
C VAL A 401 -6.47 18.08 -10.38
N ASN A 402 -7.73 17.98 -9.95
CA ASN A 402 -8.39 19.06 -9.20
C ASN A 402 -7.60 19.39 -7.91
N LEU A 403 -7.20 18.36 -7.16
CA LEU A 403 -6.38 18.53 -5.96
C LEU A 403 -5.01 19.15 -6.30
N LEU A 404 -4.38 18.74 -7.40
CA LEU A 404 -3.12 19.35 -7.87
C LEU A 404 -3.29 20.83 -8.21
N LEU A 405 -4.36 21.19 -8.94
CA LEU A 405 -4.65 22.58 -9.29
C LEU A 405 -4.91 23.42 -8.03
N LYS A 406 -5.68 22.91 -7.06
CA LYS A 406 -5.89 23.56 -5.76
C LYS A 406 -4.58 23.80 -5.01
N ARG A 407 -3.66 22.83 -5.02
CA ARG A 407 -2.33 22.97 -4.41
C ARG A 407 -1.49 24.04 -5.12
N LEU A 408 -1.49 24.05 -6.44
CA LEU A 408 -0.68 24.99 -7.22
C LEU A 408 -1.28 26.39 -7.22
N SER A 409 -2.60 26.54 -7.10
CA SER A 409 -3.27 27.84 -6.99
C SER A 409 -2.92 28.59 -5.71
N SER A 410 -2.52 27.89 -4.65
CA SER A 410 -2.01 28.53 -3.42
C SER A 410 -0.74 29.35 -3.66
N SER A 411 -0.03 29.07 -4.74
CA SER A 411 1.24 29.70 -5.12
C SER A 411 1.15 30.24 -6.56
N PRO A 412 0.89 31.54 -6.76
CA PRO A 412 0.71 32.13 -8.09
C PRO A 412 1.86 31.85 -9.06
N GLU A 413 3.10 31.79 -8.56
CA GLU A 413 4.29 31.47 -9.35
C GLU A 413 4.28 30.04 -9.90
N LEU A 414 3.85 29.06 -9.10
CA LEU A 414 3.80 27.66 -9.54
C LEU A 414 2.67 27.45 -10.55
N PHE A 415 1.55 28.14 -10.35
CA PHE A 415 0.44 28.11 -11.29
C PHE A 415 0.85 28.69 -12.65
N ALA A 416 1.56 29.83 -12.69
CA ALA A 416 2.09 30.39 -13.92
C ALA A 416 3.06 29.43 -14.63
N LYS A 417 3.94 28.76 -13.88
CA LYS A 417 4.85 27.74 -14.42
C LYS A 417 4.13 26.50 -14.96
N LEU A 418 3.00 26.11 -14.36
CA LEU A 418 2.18 25.03 -14.90
C LEU A 418 1.62 25.41 -16.28
N MET A 419 1.13 26.64 -16.42
CA MET A 419 0.59 27.14 -17.68
C MET A 419 1.67 27.23 -18.77
N ASP A 420 2.88 27.66 -18.41
CA ASP A 420 4.07 27.68 -19.28
C ASP A 420 4.45 26.28 -19.80
N VAL A 421 4.36 25.23 -18.96
CA VAL A 421 4.71 23.85 -19.37
C VAL A 421 3.80 23.31 -20.48
N TYR A 422 2.56 23.81 -20.57
CA TYR A 422 1.57 23.34 -21.54
C TYR A 422 1.22 24.38 -22.62
N ASP A 423 1.85 25.56 -22.59
CA ASP A 423 1.57 26.69 -23.49
C ASP A 423 0.07 27.01 -23.55
N LEU A 424 -0.58 27.10 -22.38
CA LEU A 424 -2.02 27.29 -22.27
C LEU A 424 -2.40 28.78 -22.21
N PRO A 425 -3.49 29.19 -22.87
CA PRO A 425 -4.10 30.48 -22.63
C PRO A 425 -4.64 30.57 -21.19
N PRO A 426 -4.90 31.78 -20.65
CA PRO A 426 -5.54 31.93 -19.34
C PRO A 426 -6.79 31.05 -19.23
N LEU A 427 -6.91 30.28 -18.14
CA LEU A 427 -8.06 29.41 -17.93
C LEU A 427 -9.32 30.25 -17.78
N HIS A 428 -10.38 29.88 -18.50
CA HIS A 428 -11.67 30.51 -18.36
C HIS A 428 -12.51 29.62 -17.45
N SER A 429 -13.02 30.16 -16.35
CA SER A 429 -13.98 29.44 -15.52
C SER A 429 -15.34 29.45 -16.21
N VAL A 430 -15.49 28.63 -17.25
CA VAL A 430 -16.81 28.39 -17.84
C VAL A 430 -17.53 27.45 -16.87
N ASN A 431 -18.53 27.96 -16.14
CA ASN A 431 -19.38 27.21 -15.20
C ASN A 431 -18.72 26.77 -13.87
N GLY A 432 -17.61 27.37 -13.45
CA GLY A 432 -17.04 27.15 -12.11
C GLY A 432 -16.07 25.95 -11.99
N ASP A 433 -15.91 25.13 -13.04
CA ASP A 433 -14.97 24.00 -13.03
C ASP A 433 -13.71 24.30 -13.85
N THR A 434 -12.74 24.93 -13.20
CA THR A 434 -11.42 25.22 -13.77
C THR A 434 -10.63 23.96 -14.14
N THR A 435 -10.95 22.80 -13.55
CA THR A 435 -10.26 21.54 -13.81
C THR A 435 -10.63 20.98 -15.17
N THR A 436 -11.91 21.04 -15.53
CA THR A 436 -12.37 20.52 -16.83
C THR A 436 -11.84 21.36 -17.99
N ASP A 437 -11.89 22.70 -17.89
CA ASP A 437 -11.31 23.59 -18.90
C ASP A 437 -9.80 23.32 -19.07
N PHE A 438 -9.05 23.24 -17.97
CA PHE A 438 -7.63 22.88 -18.01
C PHE A 438 -7.39 21.56 -18.75
N LEU A 439 -8.14 20.51 -18.42
CA LEU A 439 -8.00 19.19 -19.05
C LEU A 439 -8.39 19.21 -20.54
N ILE A 440 -9.41 19.97 -20.93
CA ILE A 440 -9.80 20.15 -22.33
C ILE A 440 -8.67 20.81 -23.12
N GLN A 441 -8.08 21.88 -22.58
CA GLN A 441 -7.00 22.59 -23.26
C GLN A 441 -5.73 21.73 -23.35
N VAL A 442 -5.37 21.02 -22.27
CA VAL A 442 -4.27 20.04 -22.29
C VAL A 442 -4.52 18.94 -23.32
N ALA A 443 -5.75 18.42 -23.39
CA ALA A 443 -6.12 17.40 -24.36
C ALA A 443 -5.93 17.88 -25.81
N ARG A 444 -6.33 19.12 -26.12
CA ARG A 444 -6.15 19.74 -27.43
C ARG A 444 -4.66 19.91 -27.77
N LYS A 445 -3.85 20.42 -26.84
CA LYS A 445 -2.41 20.65 -27.05
C LYS A 445 -1.60 19.36 -27.17
N ARG A 446 -1.91 18.35 -26.35
CA ARG A 446 -1.21 17.05 -26.36
C ARG A 446 -1.80 16.05 -27.37
N GLY A 447 -2.84 16.43 -28.12
CA GLY A 447 -3.48 15.55 -29.10
C GLY A 447 -4.20 14.35 -28.48
N ARG A 448 -4.70 14.48 -27.25
CA ARG A 448 -5.50 13.45 -26.56
C ARG A 448 -6.98 13.58 -26.91
N LEU A 449 -7.27 13.42 -28.21
CA LEU A 449 -8.62 13.52 -28.76
C LEU A 449 -9.15 12.12 -29.07
N GLY A 450 -10.42 11.90 -28.77
CA GLY A 450 -11.17 10.71 -29.15
C GLY A 450 -11.70 10.79 -30.59
N LYS A 451 -12.58 9.85 -30.93
CA LYS A 451 -13.30 9.86 -32.22
C LYS A 451 -14.15 11.14 -32.32
N GLY A 452 -14.18 11.76 -33.50
CA GLY A 452 -14.91 13.00 -33.72
C GLY A 452 -14.26 14.26 -33.15
N GLY A 453 -12.98 14.20 -32.71
CA GLY A 453 -12.28 15.36 -32.16
C GLY A 453 -12.67 15.73 -30.74
N VAL A 454 -13.44 14.88 -30.05
CA VAL A 454 -13.86 15.09 -28.66
C VAL A 454 -12.67 14.93 -27.71
N PRO A 455 -12.34 15.93 -26.87
CA PRO A 455 -11.26 15.83 -25.89
C PRO A 455 -11.46 14.68 -24.89
N ASN A 456 -10.45 13.83 -24.71
CA ASN A 456 -10.50 12.75 -23.72
C ASN A 456 -9.89 13.20 -22.38
N LEU A 457 -10.76 13.52 -21.42
CA LEU A 457 -10.38 14.05 -20.10
C LEU A 457 -9.55 13.04 -19.28
N HIS A 458 -9.92 11.77 -19.29
CA HIS A 458 -9.23 10.72 -18.55
C HIS A 458 -7.78 10.55 -19.03
N SER A 459 -7.56 10.48 -20.35
CA SER A 459 -6.22 10.35 -20.94
C SER A 459 -5.37 11.61 -20.74
N ALA A 460 -6.01 12.79 -20.78
CA ALA A 460 -5.34 14.06 -20.50
C ALA A 460 -4.89 14.12 -19.03
N ALA A 461 -5.76 13.75 -18.09
CA ALA A 461 -5.46 13.72 -16.66
C ALA A 461 -4.35 12.72 -16.32
N GLN A 462 -4.34 11.52 -16.92
CA GLN A 462 -3.23 10.57 -16.78
C GLN A 462 -1.90 11.15 -17.28
N THR A 463 -1.93 11.91 -18.38
CA THR A 463 -0.74 12.60 -18.90
C THR A 463 -0.24 13.64 -17.90
N VAL A 464 -1.15 14.43 -17.31
CA VAL A 464 -0.81 15.45 -16.29
C VAL A 464 -0.18 14.81 -15.05
N ILE A 465 -0.77 13.71 -14.54
CA ILE A 465 -0.23 12.97 -13.39
C ILE A 465 1.15 12.39 -13.70
N THR A 466 1.36 11.88 -14.92
CA THR A 466 2.67 11.39 -15.37
C THR A 466 3.70 12.51 -15.43
N ASP A 467 3.33 13.67 -15.99
CA ASP A 467 4.21 14.84 -16.06
C ASP A 467 4.53 15.42 -14.67
N TRP A 468 3.59 15.33 -13.72
CA TRP A 468 3.81 15.62 -12.29
C TRP A 468 4.80 14.65 -11.65
N ARG A 469 4.63 13.34 -11.88
CA ARG A 469 5.53 12.29 -11.36
C ARG A 469 6.95 12.48 -11.86
N ASP A 470 7.10 12.75 -13.16
CA ASP A 470 8.39 12.85 -13.82
C ASP A 470 9.09 14.20 -13.51
N GLY A 471 8.43 15.11 -12.78
CA GLY A 471 9.01 16.40 -12.37
C GLY A 471 9.09 17.43 -13.50
N ARG A 472 8.26 17.27 -14.55
CA ARG A 472 8.12 18.30 -15.60
C ARG A 472 7.36 19.50 -15.08
N ILE A 473 6.31 19.23 -14.30
CA ILE A 473 5.55 20.22 -13.55
C ILE A 473 6.32 20.51 -12.26
N GLN A 474 6.68 21.77 -12.05
CA GLN A 474 7.25 22.22 -10.77
C GLN A 474 6.13 22.40 -9.75
N GLY A 475 6.29 21.78 -8.59
CA GLY A 475 5.44 22.08 -7.44
C GLY A 475 5.96 21.43 -6.17
N TRP A 476 5.83 22.16 -5.08
CA TRP A 476 6.22 21.74 -3.74
C TRP A 476 5.29 22.40 -2.73
N THR A 477 5.21 21.81 -1.54
CA THR A 477 4.52 22.38 -0.39
C THR A 477 5.52 23.15 0.46
N ASP A 478 5.14 24.31 0.98
CA ASP A 478 5.97 25.05 1.92
C ASP A 478 5.86 24.46 3.33
N SER A 479 6.95 24.51 4.08
CA SER A 479 6.96 24.10 5.49
C SER A 479 5.95 24.94 6.27
N PRO A 480 5.16 24.35 7.19
CA PRO A 480 4.36 25.11 8.13
C PRO A 480 5.25 26.15 8.82
N LYS A 481 4.88 27.44 8.69
CA LYS A 481 5.53 28.49 9.46
C LYS A 481 5.12 28.24 10.91
N ALA A 482 6.06 27.81 11.74
CA ALA A 482 5.80 27.74 13.17
C ALA A 482 5.43 29.15 13.61
N SER A 483 4.19 29.35 14.06
CA SER A 483 3.81 30.57 14.75
C SER A 483 4.69 30.64 15.99
N VAL A 484 5.71 31.49 15.94
CA VAL A 484 6.29 32.00 17.18
C VAL A 484 5.13 32.75 17.82
N THR A 485 4.55 32.19 18.87
CA THR A 485 3.60 32.90 19.71
C THR A 485 4.39 34.06 20.32
N THR A 486 4.42 35.20 19.64
CA THR A 486 4.79 36.45 20.25
C THR A 486 3.72 36.69 21.30
N ALA A 487 4.11 36.55 22.58
CA ALA A 487 3.32 37.07 23.68
C ALA A 487 2.85 38.50 23.33
N PRO A 488 1.61 38.90 23.69
CA PRO A 488 1.08 40.20 23.32
C PRO A 488 1.93 41.29 24.01
N SER A 489 2.82 41.91 23.22
CA SER A 489 3.47 43.16 23.60
C SER A 489 2.40 44.24 23.59
N ALA A 490 2.31 44.97 24.70
CA ALA A 490 1.45 46.13 24.85
C ALA A 490 1.68 47.17 23.74
N ALA A 491 0.65 47.96 23.52
CA ALA A 491 0.40 48.86 22.41
C ALA A 491 1.51 49.91 22.10
N PRO A 492 1.39 50.58 20.93
CA PRO A 492 2.50 51.09 20.12
C PRO A 492 2.85 52.53 20.43
N ASN A 493 4.11 52.92 20.20
CA ASN A 493 4.43 54.25 19.71
C ASN A 493 5.77 54.27 18.94
N SER A 494 5.71 54.90 17.76
CA SER A 494 6.78 55.29 16.83
C SER A 494 7.30 54.26 15.80
N THR A 495 6.87 54.47 14.55
CA THR A 495 7.57 54.13 13.30
C THR A 495 8.24 55.40 12.74
N PRO A 496 9.11 55.34 11.71
CA PRO A 496 10.15 54.34 11.43
C PRO A 496 11.46 54.99 10.92
N THR A 497 12.63 54.37 11.12
CA THR A 497 13.80 54.62 10.25
C THR A 497 14.78 53.45 10.28
N GLY A 498 15.05 52.89 9.09
CA GLY A 498 16.37 52.34 8.75
C GLY A 498 16.67 50.88 9.08
N LEU A 499 16.68 50.05 8.03
CA LEU A 499 17.41 48.78 7.95
C LEU A 499 18.92 48.98 8.23
N VAL A 500 19.50 48.36 9.27
CA VAL A 500 20.92 47.90 9.28
C VAL A 500 21.14 46.82 10.36
N GLY A 501 21.73 45.68 9.98
CA GLY A 501 22.82 45.06 10.75
C GLY A 501 22.48 44.08 11.87
N ASP A 502 22.89 42.82 11.65
CA ASP A 502 23.04 41.75 12.63
C ASP A 502 24.07 42.16 13.70
N GLN A 503 23.63 42.65 14.87
CA GLN A 503 24.50 43.07 15.96
C GLN A 503 24.65 41.94 16.99
N LYS A 504 25.83 41.30 17.02
CA LYS A 504 26.19 40.33 18.06
C LYS A 504 26.55 41.06 19.35
N GLU A 505 25.70 40.97 20.35
CA GLU A 505 25.99 41.42 21.70
C GLU A 505 26.60 40.25 22.51
N ILE A 506 27.83 40.42 22.99
CA ILE A 506 28.49 39.44 23.85
C ILE A 506 28.05 39.72 25.29
N VAL A 507 27.12 38.92 25.79
CA VAL A 507 26.64 39.02 27.18
C VAL A 507 27.73 38.47 28.11
N LYS A 508 28.21 39.31 29.04
CA LYS A 508 29.32 38.98 29.96
C LYS A 508 28.89 38.15 31.18
N GLU A 509 27.60 37.98 31.44
CA GLU A 509 27.07 37.22 32.57
C GLU A 509 25.86 36.39 32.14
N TRP A 510 25.72 35.19 32.69
CA TRP A 510 24.60 34.30 32.37
C TRP A 510 23.32 34.80 33.04
N ALA A 511 22.19 34.71 32.34
CA ALA A 511 20.89 35.04 32.93
C ALA A 511 20.57 34.09 34.10
N ALA A 512 19.92 34.62 35.14
CA ALA A 512 19.52 33.87 36.32
C ALA A 512 18.60 32.69 35.96
N GLU A 513 18.77 31.57 36.67
CA GLU A 513 18.06 30.31 36.41
C GLU A 513 16.53 30.46 36.58
N PHE A 514 15.80 29.86 35.65
CA PHE A 514 14.34 29.84 35.61
C PHE A 514 13.78 28.97 36.75
N LYS A 515 13.10 29.58 37.74
CA LYS A 515 12.45 28.86 38.85
C LYS A 515 11.16 28.17 38.37
N LEU A 516 11.13 26.85 38.50
CA LEU A 516 10.06 25.94 38.03
C LEU A 516 8.82 25.86 38.93
N GLU A 517 8.78 26.55 40.07
CA GLU A 517 7.73 26.36 41.08
C GLU A 517 6.37 26.99 40.71
N GLY A 518 6.29 27.81 39.67
CA GLY A 518 5.03 28.41 39.21
C GLY A 518 4.34 27.70 38.03
N LEU A 519 4.89 26.58 37.54
CA LEU A 519 4.44 25.95 36.30
C LEU A 519 3.29 24.95 36.49
N TRP A 520 3.04 24.49 37.71
CA TRP A 520 1.99 23.52 38.04
C TRP A 520 1.05 24.12 39.08
N GLY A 521 0.04 24.85 38.60
CA GLY A 521 -0.97 25.47 39.46
C GLY A 521 -1.69 24.46 40.35
N GLY A 522 -1.70 24.76 41.65
CA GLY A 522 -2.50 24.15 42.71
C GLY A 522 -1.78 24.35 44.06
N ASP A 523 -2.36 24.93 45.10
CA ASP A 523 -3.72 25.42 45.32
C ASP A 523 -3.76 26.34 46.56
N SER A 524 -4.91 27.00 46.77
CA SER A 524 -5.46 27.51 48.03
C SER A 524 -4.76 28.68 48.77
N ASN A 525 -5.32 29.87 48.54
CA ASN A 525 -5.87 30.81 49.53
C ASN A 525 -5.41 30.64 51.00
N ASP A 526 -4.62 31.59 51.51
CA ASP A 526 -4.91 32.21 52.80
C ASP A 526 -4.25 33.60 52.90
N THR A 527 -5.12 34.60 52.94
CA THR A 527 -4.85 35.94 53.46
C THR A 527 -4.33 35.86 54.89
N VAL A 528 -3.11 36.35 55.13
CA VAL A 528 -2.72 36.85 56.45
C VAL A 528 -1.89 38.13 56.25
N ASP A 529 -2.54 39.24 56.58
CA ASP A 529 -1.92 40.51 56.95
C ASP A 529 -0.80 40.30 57.97
N THR A 530 0.40 40.81 57.70
CA THR A 530 1.25 41.37 58.77
C THR A 530 2.16 42.46 58.21
N MET A 531 1.91 43.67 58.69
CA MET A 531 2.71 44.89 58.62
C MET A 531 4.13 44.74 59.22
N GLU A 532 5.01 45.61 58.72
CA GLU A 532 6.14 46.27 59.40
C GLU A 532 7.28 45.40 59.99
N THR A 533 8.48 45.53 59.42
CA THR A 533 9.52 46.47 59.90
C THR A 533 10.64 46.64 58.89
#